data_AF-A0A7S0G7N9-F1
#
_entry.id   AF-A0A7S0G7N9-F1
#
_cell.length_a   1.000
_cell.length_b   1.000
_cell.length_c   1.000
_cell.angle_alpha   90.00
_cell.angle_beta   90.00
_cell.angle_gamma   90.00
#
_symmetry.space_group_name_H-M   'P 1'
#
loop_
_entity.id
_entity.type
_entity.pdbx_description
1 polymer ?
#
loop_
_entity_poly.entity_id
_entity_poly.type
_entity_poly.pdbx_seq_one_letter_code
_entity_poly.pdbx_strand_id
1 'polypeptide(L)'
;LGRGSDPVKDQSYFLSSVRKSDLEKVLFPLGTLHKGQTREISTWLGLPNWKSSRGMCFIGKRPMLSFLSQYLVPTPGSVLYYDDGHVLFAHHGEFHFHTVGQRIRLAGPGVDERTFVVEKRLYVEPGTKQFVCDVVVCRGGNHP
;
A
#
# COMPACT_ATOMS: atom_id res chain seq x y z
N LEU A 1 -5.50 24.44 -2.41
CA LEU A 1 -6.04 23.12 -2.00
C LEU A 1 -6.25 23.15 -0.49
N GLY A 2 -7.46 22.90 -0.03
CA GLY A 2 -7.77 22.76 1.41
C GLY A 2 -8.12 21.31 1.75
N ARG A 3 -8.20 21.00 3.04
CA ARG A 3 -8.78 19.73 3.53
C ARG A 3 -10.30 19.80 3.44
N GLY A 4 -10.96 18.68 3.14
CA GLY A 4 -12.41 18.56 3.25
C GLY A 4 -12.88 18.64 4.71
N SER A 5 -14.12 19.07 4.93
CA SER A 5 -14.71 19.19 6.27
C SER A 5 -14.83 17.86 7.00
N ASP A 6 -14.95 16.74 6.28
CA ASP A 6 -14.95 15.40 6.86
C ASP A 6 -13.52 14.86 6.98
N PRO A 7 -12.91 14.84 8.17
CA PRO A 7 -11.52 14.40 8.32
C PRO A 7 -11.34 12.91 8.03
N VAL A 8 -12.39 12.09 8.16
CA VAL A 8 -12.34 10.64 7.90
C VAL A 8 -12.44 10.34 6.41
N LYS A 9 -13.02 11.26 5.63
CA LYS A 9 -13.24 11.14 4.18
C LYS A 9 -12.53 12.20 3.35
N ASP A 10 -11.60 12.94 3.95
CA ASP A 10 -10.75 13.89 3.26
C ASP A 10 -9.90 13.18 2.19
N GLN A 11 -9.83 13.79 1.01
CA GLN A 11 -9.07 13.27 -0.13
C GLN A 11 -7.97 14.24 -0.57
N SER A 12 -7.67 15.28 0.22
CA SER A 12 -6.62 16.25 -0.09
C SER A 12 -5.25 15.60 -0.29
N TYR A 13 -4.96 14.50 0.42
CA TYR A 13 -3.73 13.72 0.26
C TYR A 13 -3.51 13.24 -1.19
N PHE A 14 -4.55 12.71 -1.84
CA PHE A 14 -4.47 12.22 -3.22
C PHE A 14 -4.35 13.35 -4.25
N LEU A 15 -4.78 14.57 -3.89
CA LEU A 15 -4.71 15.75 -4.75
C LEU A 15 -3.43 16.57 -4.52
N SER A 16 -2.55 16.16 -3.61
CA SER A 16 -1.36 16.92 -3.21
C SER A 16 -0.36 17.16 -4.34
N SER A 17 -0.31 16.28 -5.35
CA SER A 17 0.55 16.42 -6.52
C SER A 17 -0.10 17.17 -7.69
N VAL A 18 -1.38 17.52 -7.59
CA VAL A 18 -2.10 18.23 -8.66
C VAL A 18 -1.67 19.70 -8.67
N ARG A 19 -1.33 20.22 -9.85
CA ARG A 19 -0.90 21.62 -10.01
C ARG A 19 -2.03 22.56 -9.64
N LYS A 20 -1.69 23.66 -8.97
CA LYS A 20 -2.66 24.68 -8.54
C LYS A 20 -3.50 25.22 -9.71
N SER A 21 -2.88 25.48 -10.86
CA SER A 21 -3.56 25.97 -12.07
C SER A 21 -4.64 25.04 -12.61
N ASP A 22 -4.50 23.73 -12.36
CA ASP A 22 -5.51 22.75 -12.75
C ASP A 22 -6.65 22.73 -11.73
N LEU A 23 -6.34 22.87 -10.44
CA LEU A 23 -7.35 22.95 -9.37
C LEU A 23 -8.25 24.18 -9.48
N GLU A 24 -7.74 25.29 -10.00
CA GLU A 24 -8.53 26.52 -10.23
C GLU A 24 -9.69 26.31 -11.24
N LYS A 25 -9.63 25.23 -12.03
CA LYS A 25 -10.65 24.87 -13.02
C LYS A 25 -11.62 23.79 -12.52
N VAL A 26 -11.53 23.39 -11.25
CA VAL A 26 -12.30 22.28 -10.67
C VAL A 26 -13.14 22.77 -9.51
N LEU A 27 -14.39 22.32 -9.45
CA LEU A 27 -15.28 22.53 -8.31
C LEU A 27 -15.32 21.29 -7.43
N PHE A 28 -15.30 21.50 -6.10
CA PHE A 28 -15.41 20.45 -5.09
C PHE A 28 -16.71 20.59 -4.29
N PRO A 29 -17.89 20.31 -4.89
CA PRO A 29 -19.18 20.58 -4.27
C PRO A 29 -19.45 19.78 -2.98
N LEU A 30 -18.72 18.69 -2.79
CA LEU A 30 -18.83 17.85 -1.58
C LEU A 30 -17.81 18.23 -0.49
N GLY A 31 -16.92 19.20 -0.75
CA GLY A 31 -15.80 19.52 0.14
C GLY A 31 -16.21 20.00 1.53
N THR A 32 -17.42 20.56 1.66
CA THR A 32 -17.96 21.08 2.92
C THR A 32 -18.87 20.10 3.66
N LEU A 33 -19.19 18.94 3.05
CA LEU A 33 -20.17 17.99 3.56
C LEU A 33 -19.50 16.76 4.18
N HIS A 34 -20.07 16.28 5.28
CA HIS A 34 -19.78 14.96 5.80
C HIS A 34 -20.40 13.87 4.93
N LYS A 35 -19.78 12.68 4.93
CA LYS A 35 -20.28 11.57 4.12
C LYS A 35 -21.72 11.19 4.47
N GLY A 36 -22.12 11.31 5.74
CA GLY A 36 -23.51 11.11 6.17
C GLY A 36 -24.49 12.03 5.45
N GLN A 37 -24.20 13.34 5.44
CA GLN A 37 -25.02 14.35 4.76
C GLN A 37 -25.14 14.07 3.26
N THR A 38 -24.05 13.68 2.60
CA THR A 38 -24.11 13.33 1.17
C THR A 38 -25.04 12.13 0.90
N ARG A 39 -25.15 11.20 1.85
CA ARG A 39 -26.06 10.04 1.75
C ARG A 39 -27.51 10.43 2.00
N GLU A 40 -27.77 11.28 2.98
CA GLU A 40 -29.11 11.81 3.27
C GLU A 40 -29.66 12.57 2.06
N ILE A 41 -28.85 13.45 1.46
CA ILE A 41 -29.22 14.18 0.23
C ILE A 41 -29.52 13.19 -0.91
N SER A 42 -28.67 12.17 -1.10
CA SER A 42 -28.91 11.13 -2.10
C SER A 42 -30.24 10.41 -1.88
N THR A 43 -30.55 10.03 -0.65
CA THR A 43 -31.82 9.37 -0.31
C THR A 43 -33.02 10.27 -0.52
N TRP A 44 -32.93 11.54 -0.11
CA TRP A 44 -33.98 12.54 -0.31
C TRP A 44 -34.27 12.79 -1.79
N LEU A 45 -33.24 12.81 -2.64
CA LEU A 45 -33.35 12.93 -4.09
C LEU A 45 -33.77 11.64 -4.81
N GLY A 46 -33.96 10.53 -4.09
CA GLY A 46 -34.25 9.22 -4.70
C GLY A 46 -33.08 8.64 -5.51
N LEU A 47 -31.85 9.09 -5.26
CA LEU A 47 -30.65 8.63 -5.96
C LEU A 47 -30.07 7.36 -5.31
N PRO A 48 -29.54 6.42 -6.12
CA PRO A 48 -28.96 5.19 -5.62
C PRO A 48 -27.72 5.44 -4.76
N ASN A 49 -27.62 4.71 -3.64
CA ASN A 49 -26.53 4.85 -2.68
C ASN A 49 -25.73 3.55 -2.60
N TRP A 50 -24.45 3.61 -2.98
CA TRP A 50 -23.57 2.44 -3.00
C TRP A 50 -22.50 2.50 -1.90
N LYS A 51 -21.98 1.32 -1.54
CA LYS A 51 -20.79 1.24 -0.69
C LYS A 51 -19.62 1.95 -1.39
N SER A 52 -18.87 2.74 -0.64
CA SER A 52 -17.67 3.40 -1.15
C SER A 52 -16.69 2.38 -1.71
N SER A 53 -16.07 2.72 -2.85
CA SER A 53 -15.00 1.92 -3.45
C SER A 53 -13.83 1.77 -2.47
N ARG A 54 -13.18 0.60 -2.52
CA ARG A 54 -11.95 0.29 -1.80
C ARG A 54 -10.93 -0.28 -2.78
N GLY A 55 -9.66 -0.01 -2.56
CA GLY A 55 -8.57 -0.43 -3.44
C GLY A 55 -8.26 0.60 -4.53
N MET A 56 -7.38 0.23 -5.46
CA MET A 56 -6.95 1.09 -6.56
C MET A 56 -8.08 1.28 -7.57
N CYS A 57 -8.27 2.51 -8.04
CA CYS A 57 -9.21 2.81 -9.12
C CYS A 57 -8.87 1.96 -10.37
N PHE A 58 -9.90 1.58 -11.14
CA PHE A 58 -9.79 0.89 -12.43
C PHE A 58 -9.31 -0.57 -12.44
N ILE A 59 -8.73 -1.10 -11.35
CA ILE A 59 -8.36 -2.53 -11.25
C ILE A 59 -9.58 -3.44 -11.03
N GLY A 60 -10.67 -2.90 -10.47
CA GLY A 60 -11.88 -3.66 -10.15
C GLY A 60 -11.72 -4.56 -8.92
N LYS A 61 -12.64 -5.53 -8.74
CA LYS A 61 -12.65 -6.46 -7.59
C LYS A 61 -11.71 -7.65 -7.83
N ARG A 62 -10.40 -7.42 -7.86
CA ARG A 62 -9.38 -8.48 -7.96
C ARG A 62 -8.37 -8.35 -6.83
N PRO A 63 -7.81 -9.46 -6.30
CA PRO A 63 -6.72 -9.38 -5.34
C PRO A 63 -5.53 -8.63 -5.93
N MET A 64 -4.98 -7.66 -5.20
CA MET A 64 -3.87 -6.83 -5.69
C MET A 64 -2.65 -7.70 -6.06
N LEU A 65 -2.37 -8.74 -5.26
CA LEU A 65 -1.25 -9.65 -5.50
C LEU A 65 -1.38 -10.35 -6.86
N SER A 66 -2.52 -10.98 -7.13
CA SER A 66 -2.74 -11.68 -8.40
C SER A 66 -2.78 -10.75 -9.60
N PHE A 67 -3.15 -9.48 -9.40
CA PHE A 67 -3.03 -8.45 -10.44
C PHE A 67 -1.56 -8.12 -10.73
N LEU A 68 -0.76 -7.84 -9.69
CA LEU A 68 0.66 -7.47 -9.85
C LEU A 68 1.51 -8.61 -10.41
N SER A 69 1.23 -9.86 -10.03
CA SER A 69 1.94 -11.05 -10.54
C SER A 69 1.86 -11.23 -12.06
N GLN A 70 0.92 -10.58 -12.75
CA GLN A 70 0.80 -10.63 -14.21
C GLN A 70 1.83 -9.74 -14.92
N TYR A 71 2.39 -8.77 -14.20
CA TYR A 71 3.28 -7.74 -14.77
C TYR A 71 4.70 -7.77 -14.17
N LEU A 72 4.89 -8.43 -13.04
CA LEU A 72 6.16 -8.47 -12.33
C LEU A 72 6.82 -9.84 -12.46
N VAL A 73 8.09 -9.85 -12.86
CA VAL A 73 8.90 -11.07 -12.88
C VAL A 73 9.33 -11.40 -11.45
N PRO A 74 9.02 -12.61 -10.92
CA PRO A 74 9.45 -13.01 -9.60
C PRO A 74 10.99 -13.08 -9.55
N THR A 75 11.59 -12.33 -8.63
CA THR A 75 13.04 -12.36 -8.39
C THR A 75 13.31 -12.94 -7.00
N PRO A 76 13.98 -14.09 -6.89
CA PRO A 76 14.26 -14.72 -5.61
C PRO A 76 15.20 -13.86 -4.76
N GLY A 77 15.14 -14.05 -3.45
CA GLY A 77 15.93 -13.31 -2.47
C GLY A 77 15.82 -13.94 -1.09
N SER A 78 16.41 -13.30 -0.09
CA SER A 78 16.43 -13.80 1.29
C SER A 78 15.55 -12.96 2.20
N VAL A 79 14.94 -13.61 3.18
CA VAL A 79 14.38 -12.96 4.35
C VAL A 79 15.45 -12.90 5.42
N LEU A 80 15.83 -11.69 5.82
CA LEU A 80 16.89 -11.43 6.79
C LEU A 80 16.29 -10.94 8.11
N TYR A 81 16.82 -11.40 9.24
CA TYR A 81 16.48 -10.84 10.54
C TYR A 81 17.26 -9.55 10.78
N TYR A 82 16.58 -8.50 11.26
CA TYR A 82 17.18 -7.17 11.38
C TYR A 82 18.32 -7.11 12.40
N ASP A 83 18.15 -7.73 13.58
CA ASP A 83 19.03 -7.51 14.74
C ASP A 83 20.48 -7.95 14.50
N ASP A 84 20.69 -9.02 13.74
CA ASP A 84 21.98 -9.66 13.51
C ASP A 84 22.25 -9.95 12.01
N GLY A 85 21.30 -9.63 11.13
CA GLY A 85 21.44 -9.78 9.68
C GLY A 85 21.43 -11.23 9.19
N HIS A 86 21.13 -12.22 10.05
CA HIS A 86 21.16 -13.62 9.61
C HIS A 86 20.01 -13.94 8.65
N VAL A 87 20.25 -14.91 7.76
CA VAL A 87 19.23 -15.39 6.83
C VAL A 87 18.26 -16.31 7.57
N LEU A 88 16.97 -15.96 7.55
CA LEU A 88 15.91 -16.81 8.07
C LEU A 88 15.52 -17.89 7.06
N PHE A 89 15.25 -17.49 5.81
CA PHE A 89 14.93 -18.38 4.69
C PHE A 89 14.98 -17.63 3.35
N ALA A 90 14.98 -18.36 2.23
CA ALA A 90 14.88 -17.80 0.89
C ALA A 90 13.40 -17.71 0.43
N HIS A 91 13.06 -16.69 -0.34
CA HIS A 91 11.74 -16.50 -0.96
C HIS A 91 11.82 -16.54 -2.49
N HIS A 92 10.69 -16.77 -3.15
CA HIS A 92 10.63 -17.09 -4.59
C HIS A 92 10.16 -15.94 -5.48
N GLY A 93 10.05 -14.72 -4.97
CA GLY A 93 9.74 -13.54 -5.78
C GLY A 93 8.83 -12.52 -5.13
N GLU A 94 8.49 -12.72 -3.86
CA GLU A 94 7.45 -11.97 -3.16
C GLU A 94 7.92 -10.59 -2.68
N PHE A 95 9.15 -10.20 -2.99
CA PHE A 95 9.71 -8.89 -2.65
C PHE A 95 8.75 -7.73 -2.94
N HIS A 96 8.14 -7.69 -4.13
CA HIS A 96 7.22 -6.61 -4.52
C HIS A 96 5.88 -6.61 -3.78
N PHE A 97 5.55 -7.70 -3.08
CA PHE A 97 4.29 -7.90 -2.37
C PHE A 97 4.34 -7.47 -0.90
N HIS A 98 5.50 -7.00 -0.46
CA HIS A 98 5.73 -6.46 0.87
C HIS A 98 5.89 -4.95 0.85
N THR A 99 5.30 -4.30 1.85
CA THR A 99 5.51 -2.88 2.17
C THR A 99 6.20 -2.78 3.53
N VAL A 100 7.09 -1.80 3.70
CA VAL A 100 7.68 -1.50 5.00
C VAL A 100 6.58 -1.18 6.03
N GLY A 101 6.74 -1.67 7.26
CA GLY A 101 5.74 -1.61 8.34
C GLY A 101 4.63 -2.66 8.24
N GLN A 102 4.59 -3.45 7.16
CA GLN A 102 3.60 -4.52 7.01
C GLN A 102 4.01 -5.75 7.83
N ARG A 103 3.05 -6.44 8.44
CA ARG A 103 3.26 -7.82 8.89
C ARG A 103 3.73 -8.69 7.73
N ILE A 104 4.74 -9.51 7.98
CA ILE A 104 5.24 -10.44 6.97
C ILE A 104 4.11 -11.40 6.57
N ARG A 105 4.02 -11.69 5.28
CA ARG A 105 3.04 -12.64 4.71
C ARG A 105 3.68 -13.97 4.28
N LEU A 106 5.00 -14.03 4.33
CA LEU A 106 5.75 -15.24 4.05
C LEU A 106 5.81 -16.08 5.32
N ALA A 107 5.47 -17.35 5.19
CA ALA A 107 5.69 -18.33 6.24
C ALA A 107 7.10 -18.91 6.08
N GLY A 108 7.80 -19.08 7.19
CA GLY A 108 9.13 -19.67 7.21
C GLY A 108 9.69 -19.79 8.63
N PRO A 109 10.88 -20.36 8.79
CA PRO A 109 11.58 -20.41 10.06
C PRO A 109 11.78 -19.01 10.65
N GLY A 110 11.58 -18.87 11.97
CA GLY A 110 11.86 -17.64 12.70
C GLY A 110 10.92 -16.45 12.40
N VAL A 111 9.83 -16.65 11.65
CA VAL A 111 8.80 -15.62 11.43
C VAL A 111 7.46 -16.05 12.02
N ASP A 112 6.74 -15.09 12.60
CA ASP A 112 5.43 -15.26 13.20
C ASP A 112 4.51 -14.05 12.96
N GLU A 113 3.31 -14.05 13.54
CA GLU A 113 2.33 -12.96 13.39
C GLU A 113 2.79 -11.60 13.94
N ARG A 114 3.88 -11.58 14.72
CA ARG A 114 4.49 -10.37 15.28
C ARG A 114 5.71 -9.94 14.49
N THR A 115 5.96 -10.55 13.33
CA THR A 115 7.09 -10.20 12.47
C THR A 115 6.67 -9.17 11.41
N PHE A 116 7.44 -8.09 11.29
CA PHE A 116 7.15 -6.97 10.41
C PHE A 116 8.32 -6.70 9.47
N VAL A 117 8.00 -6.24 8.26
CA VAL A 117 8.99 -5.82 7.27
C VAL A 117 9.50 -4.44 7.64
N VAL A 118 10.80 -4.30 7.84
CA VAL A 118 11.45 -3.03 8.21
C VAL A 118 12.21 -2.40 7.05
N GLU A 119 12.74 -3.23 6.15
CA GLU A 119 13.54 -2.75 5.04
C GLU A 119 13.35 -3.68 3.83
N LYS A 120 13.59 -3.13 2.65
CA LYS A 120 13.61 -3.86 1.38
C LYS A 120 14.89 -3.49 0.65
N ARG A 121 15.78 -4.46 0.48
CA ARG A 121 17.08 -4.26 -0.17
C ARG A 121 17.01 -4.77 -1.60
N LEU A 122 17.27 -3.87 -2.54
CA LEU A 122 17.40 -4.18 -3.96
C LEU A 122 18.79 -3.75 -4.40
N TYR A 123 19.64 -4.71 -4.74
CA TYR A 123 21.01 -4.46 -5.18
C TYR A 123 21.43 -5.46 -6.27
N VAL A 124 22.53 -5.15 -6.96
CA VAL A 124 23.16 -6.08 -7.91
C VAL A 124 24.27 -6.81 -7.17
N GLU A 125 24.28 -8.12 -7.26
CA GLU A 125 25.32 -8.92 -6.62
C GLU A 125 26.70 -8.56 -7.20
N PRO A 126 27.71 -8.30 -6.34
CA PRO A 126 29.04 -7.89 -6.80
C PRO A 126 29.65 -8.90 -7.78
N GLY A 127 30.09 -8.41 -8.94
CA GLY A 127 30.70 -9.24 -9.97
C GLY A 127 29.70 -10.01 -10.85
N THR A 128 28.40 -9.86 -10.62
CA THR A 128 27.35 -10.45 -11.47
C THR A 128 26.42 -9.36 -12.03
N LYS A 129 25.47 -9.77 -12.89
CA LYS A 129 24.36 -8.92 -13.33
C LYS A 129 23.03 -9.33 -12.67
N GLN A 130 23.11 -10.12 -11.61
CA GLN A 130 21.94 -10.66 -10.94
C GLN A 130 21.44 -9.67 -9.89
N PHE A 131 20.14 -9.39 -9.94
CA PHE A 131 19.46 -8.61 -8.90
C PHE A 131 19.20 -9.51 -7.69
N VAL A 132 19.47 -8.97 -6.51
CA VAL A 132 19.12 -9.54 -5.21
C VAL A 132 18.04 -8.69 -4.59
N CYS A 133 16.99 -9.34 -4.11
CA CYS A 133 15.78 -8.72 -3.59
C CYS A 133 15.53 -9.21 -2.17
N ASP A 134 16.26 -8.70 -1.17
CA ASP A 134 16.10 -9.16 0.20
C ASP A 134 15.01 -8.39 0.97
N VAL A 135 14.30 -9.10 1.83
CA VAL A 135 13.29 -8.54 2.73
C VAL A 135 13.83 -8.63 4.16
N VAL A 136 14.03 -7.48 4.80
CA VAL A 136 14.52 -7.43 6.18
C VAL A 136 13.33 -7.33 7.12
N VAL A 137 13.32 -8.14 8.17
CA VAL A 137 12.23 -8.23 9.12
C VAL A 137 12.69 -8.16 10.57
N CYS A 138 11.82 -7.68 11.43
CA CYS A 138 12.02 -7.67 12.88
C CYS A 138 10.79 -8.20 13.59
N ARG A 139 10.93 -8.55 14.88
CA ARG A 139 9.79 -8.88 15.73
C ARG A 139 9.31 -7.65 16.50
N GLY A 140 8.01 -7.42 16.54
CA GLY A 140 7.37 -6.27 17.19
C GLY A 140 7.17 -5.08 16.25
N GLY A 141 6.09 -4.32 16.48
CA GLY A 141 5.68 -3.21 15.60
C GLY A 141 6.29 -1.84 15.91
N ASN A 142 7.11 -1.75 16.97
CA ASN A 142 7.73 -0.51 17.45
C ASN A 142 9.26 -0.56 17.36
N HIS A 143 9.77 -1.25 16.35
CA HIS A 143 11.19 -1.35 16.11
C HIS A 143 11.76 0.05 15.75
N PRO A 144 12.94 0.45 16.29
CA PRO A 144 13.59 1.72 15.97
C PRO A 144 13.94 1.82 14.48
#